data_AF-A0A4R1FXQ8-F1
#
_entry.id   AF-A0A4R1FXQ8-F1
#
_cell.length_a   1.000
_cell.length_b   1.000
_cell.length_c   1.000
_cell.angle_alpha   90.00
_cell.angle_beta   90.00
_cell.angle_gamma   90.00
#
_symmetry.space_group_name_H-M   'P 1'
#
loop_
_entity.id
_entity.type
_entity.pdbx_description
1 polymer ?
#
loop_
_entity_poly.entity_id
_entity_poly.type
_entity_poly.pdbx_seq_one_letter_code
_entity_poly.pdbx_strand_id
1 'polypeptide(L)'
;MKKILFYIACLFFQTSYAEDLNNIKRTLVHNMYYNLIYSNANSHEILSVYADQSFKKALNLPIEDPDCVGSIMSNGQDILITNFQTSINQAGQVVAVFNNFDEPNKIVYSFNCQNNQCTLTDVDNVKQTLLNCYNDESILFNNHRTIEQSNKFDVQNNISDFLPDTWTSGFGQGWLEYNIANNQGQSMTLSCNAGASDDPDVDHRISFSVNGQTYDAEQLSGKLAFLINGKTYHPLSIPTDTRNGANEWYEFTQAISTANEFTIYLHNKKVAEFFPTPQSIREYASGIRNCEARW
;
A
#
# COMPACT_ATOMS: atom_id res chain seq x y z
N MET A 1 -14.25 -58.27 32.30
CA MET A 1 -15.04 -57.08 31.92
C MET A 1 -14.69 -55.98 32.93
N LYS A 2 -14.18 -54.79 32.64
CA LYS A 2 -14.13 -53.91 31.45
C LYS A 2 -12.80 -53.15 31.46
N LYS A 3 -12.18 -53.00 30.29
CA LYS A 3 -11.10 -52.02 30.05
C LYS A 3 -11.75 -50.62 30.01
N ILE A 4 -11.43 -49.76 30.97
CA ILE A 4 -11.70 -48.32 30.87
C ILE A 4 -10.44 -47.72 30.24
N LEU A 5 -10.54 -47.41 28.94
CA LEU A 5 -9.49 -46.73 28.20
C LEU A 5 -9.42 -45.26 28.61
N PHE A 6 -8.21 -44.78 28.88
CA PHE A 6 -7.82 -43.39 29.01
C PHE A 6 -8.26 -42.58 27.78
N TYR A 7 -9.16 -41.61 27.96
CA TYR A 7 -9.59 -40.66 26.93
C TYR A 7 -9.56 -39.19 27.44
N ILE A 8 -8.63 -38.85 28.34
CA ILE A 8 -8.58 -37.52 28.97
C ILE A 8 -7.35 -36.70 28.54
N ALA A 9 -6.35 -37.29 27.87
CA ALA A 9 -5.12 -36.57 27.53
C ALA A 9 -5.17 -35.73 26.22
N CYS A 10 -6.13 -35.95 25.32
CA CYS A 10 -6.22 -35.17 24.07
C CYS A 10 -6.96 -33.83 24.19
N LEU A 11 -7.80 -33.64 25.22
CA LEU A 11 -8.59 -32.42 25.35
C LEU A 11 -7.77 -31.23 25.87
N PHE A 12 -6.81 -31.46 26.77
CA PHE A 12 -5.97 -30.39 27.34
C PHE A 12 -4.93 -29.84 26.35
N PHE A 13 -4.47 -30.64 25.39
CA PHE A 13 -3.53 -30.17 24.35
C PHE A 13 -4.22 -29.39 23.23
N GLN A 14 -5.49 -29.71 22.93
CA GLN A 14 -6.24 -28.97 21.92
C GLN A 14 -6.64 -27.57 22.39
N THR A 15 -6.93 -27.39 23.69
CA THR A 15 -7.30 -26.07 24.23
C THR A 15 -6.15 -25.09 24.19
N SER A 16 -4.93 -25.48 24.58
CA SER A 16 -3.77 -24.58 24.56
C SER A 16 -3.40 -24.17 23.13
N TYR A 17 -3.42 -25.12 22.19
CA TYR A 17 -3.10 -24.84 20.78
C TYR A 17 -4.14 -23.92 20.11
N ALA A 18 -5.44 -24.14 20.38
CA ALA A 18 -6.49 -23.27 19.87
C ALA A 18 -6.42 -21.86 20.49
N GLU A 19 -6.07 -21.76 21.76
CA GLU A 19 -5.85 -20.49 22.46
C GLU A 19 -4.64 -19.74 21.88
N ASP A 20 -3.53 -20.43 21.60
CA ASP A 20 -2.35 -19.86 20.95
C ASP A 20 -2.66 -19.33 19.55
N LEU A 21 -3.40 -20.09 18.72
CA LEU A 21 -3.83 -19.63 17.39
C LEU A 21 -4.77 -18.43 17.47
N ASN A 22 -5.70 -18.42 18.42
CA ASN A 22 -6.59 -17.29 18.64
C ASN A 22 -5.83 -16.04 19.10
N ASN A 23 -4.79 -16.21 19.91
CA ASN A 23 -3.90 -15.12 20.30
C ASN A 23 -3.18 -14.54 19.09
N ILE A 24 -2.60 -15.39 18.22
CA ILE A 24 -1.95 -14.97 16.98
C ILE A 24 -2.90 -14.15 16.11
N LYS A 25 -4.11 -14.64 15.85
CA LYS A 25 -5.11 -13.91 15.05
C LYS A 25 -5.42 -12.52 15.63
N ARG A 26 -5.64 -12.42 16.94
CA ARG A 26 -5.90 -11.12 17.60
C ARG A 26 -4.69 -10.20 17.51
N THR A 27 -3.47 -10.71 17.71
CA THR A 27 -2.24 -9.93 17.54
C THR A 27 -2.10 -9.37 16.13
N LEU A 28 -2.41 -10.16 15.09
CA LEU A 28 -2.40 -9.67 13.71
C LEU A 28 -3.37 -8.50 13.52
N VAL A 29 -4.62 -8.63 14.01
CA VAL A 29 -5.59 -7.53 13.93
C VAL A 29 -5.13 -6.31 14.73
N HIS A 30 -4.57 -6.47 15.93
CA HIS A 30 -4.00 -5.36 16.69
C HIS A 30 -2.87 -4.65 15.93
N ASN A 31 -1.99 -5.39 15.25
CA ASN A 31 -0.93 -4.81 14.44
C ASN A 31 -1.49 -4.07 13.22
N MET A 32 -2.54 -4.59 12.58
CA MET A 32 -3.21 -3.89 11.48
C MET A 32 -3.75 -2.52 11.95
N TYR A 33 -4.47 -2.47 13.07
CA TYR A 33 -4.99 -1.22 13.63
C TYR A 33 -3.89 -0.28 14.16
N TYR A 34 -2.81 -0.83 14.71
CA TYR A 34 -1.63 -0.03 15.07
C TYR A 34 -1.05 0.68 13.84
N ASN A 35 -0.87 -0.04 12.73
CA ASN A 35 -0.41 0.58 11.48
C ASN A 35 -1.45 1.57 10.95
N LEU A 36 -2.74 1.28 11.03
CA LEU A 36 -3.78 2.20 10.57
C LEU A 36 -3.77 3.55 11.32
N ILE A 37 -3.43 3.53 12.62
CA ILE A 37 -3.44 4.73 13.48
C ILE A 37 -2.11 5.47 13.43
N TYR A 38 -0.99 4.73 13.43
CA TYR A 38 0.35 5.29 13.67
C TYR A 38 1.27 5.26 12.46
N SER A 39 0.85 4.64 11.36
CA SER A 39 1.57 4.69 10.08
C SER A 39 0.77 5.51 9.07
N ASN A 40 1.45 6.02 8.04
CA ASN A 40 0.79 6.69 6.93
C ASN A 40 0.15 5.68 5.93
N ALA A 41 0.10 4.38 6.26
CA ALA A 41 -0.43 3.36 5.38
C ALA A 41 -1.97 3.33 5.40
N ASN A 42 -2.58 3.17 4.22
CA ASN A 42 -4.02 3.05 4.10
C ASN A 42 -4.52 1.61 4.37
N SER A 43 -5.84 1.43 4.50
CA SER A 43 -6.43 0.11 4.78
C SER A 43 -6.05 -0.94 3.72
N HIS A 44 -5.96 -0.57 2.45
CA HIS A 44 -5.63 -1.51 1.38
C HIS A 44 -4.19 -2.03 1.49
N GLU A 45 -3.23 -1.13 1.76
CA GLU A 45 -1.82 -1.47 1.97
C GLU A 45 -1.66 -2.38 3.20
N ILE A 46 -2.30 -2.01 4.32
CA ILE A 46 -2.23 -2.79 5.56
C ILE A 46 -2.78 -4.19 5.33
N LEU A 47 -3.98 -4.33 4.75
CA LEU A 47 -4.60 -5.63 4.52
C LEU A 47 -3.78 -6.48 3.56
N SER A 48 -3.17 -5.87 2.55
CA SER A 48 -2.29 -6.57 1.61
C SER A 48 -1.07 -7.21 2.29
N VAL A 49 -0.54 -6.66 3.37
CA VAL A 49 0.57 -7.32 4.11
C VAL A 49 0.14 -8.66 4.70
N TYR A 50 -1.08 -8.75 5.24
CA TYR A 50 -1.55 -9.90 5.99
C TYR A 50 -2.42 -10.87 5.17
N ALA A 51 -2.92 -10.43 4.02
CA ALA A 51 -3.86 -11.16 3.18
C ALA A 51 -3.23 -12.40 2.51
N ASP A 52 -4.05 -13.45 2.39
CA ASP A 52 -3.73 -14.59 1.53
C ASP A 52 -3.78 -14.19 0.05
N GLN A 53 -3.29 -15.07 -0.82
CA GLN A 53 -3.22 -14.81 -2.26
C GLN A 53 -4.58 -14.57 -2.91
N SER A 54 -5.64 -15.20 -2.40
CA SER A 54 -6.97 -15.06 -2.96
C SER A 54 -7.60 -13.72 -2.59
N PHE A 55 -7.36 -13.23 -1.37
CA PHE A 55 -7.84 -11.94 -0.93
C PHE A 55 -7.01 -10.80 -1.51
N LYS A 56 -5.67 -10.94 -1.60
CA LYS A 56 -4.79 -10.02 -2.35
C LYS A 56 -5.26 -9.79 -3.78
N LYS A 57 -5.64 -10.87 -4.48
CA LYS A 57 -6.19 -10.75 -5.84
C LYS A 57 -7.47 -9.94 -5.90
N ALA A 58 -8.35 -10.04 -4.90
CA ALA A 58 -9.58 -9.27 -4.84
C ALA A 58 -9.30 -7.80 -4.51
N LEU A 59 -8.38 -7.55 -3.57
CA LEU A 59 -7.92 -6.20 -3.19
C LEU A 59 -7.34 -5.45 -4.39
N ASN A 60 -6.59 -6.13 -5.26
CA ASN A 60 -5.96 -5.56 -6.45
C ASN A 60 -6.86 -5.54 -7.71
N LEU A 61 -8.18 -5.74 -7.59
CA LEU A 61 -9.07 -5.61 -8.75
C LEU A 61 -9.12 -4.14 -9.19
N PRO A 62 -9.09 -3.85 -10.49
CA PRO A 62 -9.25 -2.50 -11.00
C PRO A 62 -10.74 -2.13 -10.92
N ILE A 63 -11.15 -1.57 -9.79
CA ILE A 63 -12.53 -1.12 -9.55
C ILE A 63 -12.57 0.37 -9.86
N GLU A 64 -13.39 0.77 -10.85
CA GLU A 64 -13.51 2.17 -11.26
C GLU A 64 -14.51 2.95 -10.39
N ASP A 65 -15.41 2.25 -9.71
CA ASP A 65 -16.39 2.84 -8.80
C ASP A 65 -15.77 3.23 -7.42
N PRO A 66 -15.61 4.53 -7.12
CA PRO A 66 -15.06 4.99 -5.85
C PRO A 66 -15.97 4.72 -4.64
N ASP A 67 -17.26 4.45 -4.87
CA ASP A 67 -18.24 4.15 -3.81
C ASP A 67 -18.35 2.65 -3.50
N CYS A 68 -17.72 1.79 -4.31
CA CYS A 68 -17.85 0.34 -4.20
C CYS A 68 -17.35 -0.22 -2.86
N VAL A 69 -16.17 0.21 -2.41
CA VAL A 69 -15.61 -0.20 -1.11
C VAL A 69 -15.04 1.02 -0.40
N GLY A 70 -15.74 1.49 0.64
CA GLY A 70 -15.22 2.50 1.55
C GLY A 70 -14.03 2.00 2.39
N SER A 71 -13.58 2.77 3.36
CA SER A 71 -12.44 2.39 4.21
C SER A 71 -12.66 1.05 4.94
N ILE A 72 -11.99 0.01 4.45
CA ILE A 72 -12.24 -1.41 4.80
C ILE A 72 -12.08 -1.70 6.30
N MET A 73 -11.18 -0.98 6.99
CA MET A 73 -10.85 -1.26 8.39
C MET A 73 -11.40 -0.26 9.41
N SER A 74 -11.91 0.89 8.96
CA SER A 74 -12.40 1.97 9.84
C SER A 74 -13.86 2.33 9.60
N ASN A 75 -14.44 1.86 8.48
CA ASN A 75 -15.79 2.17 8.04
C ASN A 75 -16.07 3.70 8.04
N GLY A 76 -15.06 4.46 7.61
CA GLY A 76 -15.08 5.92 7.54
C GLY A 76 -13.80 6.46 6.89
N GLN A 77 -13.92 7.58 6.16
CA GLN A 77 -12.79 8.22 5.48
C GLN A 77 -11.79 8.83 6.47
N ASP A 78 -12.30 9.53 7.49
CA ASP A 78 -11.50 10.00 8.62
C ASP A 78 -11.41 8.94 9.71
N ILE A 79 -10.28 8.93 10.44
CA ILE A 79 -9.99 7.92 11.46
C ILE A 79 -9.65 8.58 12.80
N LEU A 80 -10.51 8.37 13.80
CA LEU A 80 -10.22 8.60 15.21
C LEU A 80 -10.69 7.39 16.03
N ILE A 81 -9.84 6.37 16.11
CA ILE A 81 -10.18 5.10 16.75
C ILE A 81 -9.98 5.20 18.26
N THR A 82 -11.05 4.94 19.00
CA THR A 82 -11.04 4.81 20.46
C THR A 82 -11.73 3.52 20.90
N ASN A 83 -11.51 3.10 22.14
CA ASN A 83 -12.14 1.91 22.73
C ASN A 83 -11.92 0.61 21.92
N PHE A 84 -10.78 0.49 21.25
CA PHE A 84 -10.46 -0.66 20.42
C PHE A 84 -10.30 -1.94 21.23
N GLN A 85 -11.10 -2.96 20.90
CA GLN A 85 -11.10 -4.27 21.53
C GLN A 85 -11.25 -5.37 20.47
N THR A 86 -10.65 -6.53 20.73
CA THR A 86 -10.79 -7.72 19.88
C THR A 86 -11.36 -8.89 20.66
N SER A 87 -12.19 -9.69 20.01
CA SER A 87 -12.73 -10.96 20.54
C SER A 87 -12.73 -12.04 19.46
N ILE A 88 -12.99 -13.29 19.84
CA ILE A 88 -13.15 -14.42 18.90
C ILE A 88 -14.61 -14.86 18.90
N ASN A 89 -15.22 -14.96 17.72
CA ASN A 89 -16.59 -15.46 17.59
C ASN A 89 -16.63 -17.00 17.49
N GLN A 90 -17.83 -17.57 17.44
CA GLN A 90 -18.04 -19.02 17.35
C GLN A 90 -17.48 -19.66 16.06
N ALA A 91 -17.32 -18.88 15.00
CA ALA A 91 -16.70 -19.30 13.74
C ALA A 91 -15.16 -19.21 13.77
N GLY A 92 -14.56 -18.78 14.90
CA GLY A 92 -13.11 -18.63 15.03
C GLY A 92 -12.54 -17.40 14.32
N GLN A 93 -13.40 -16.44 13.94
CA GLN A 93 -13.03 -15.15 13.36
C GLN A 93 -12.72 -14.14 14.46
N VAL A 94 -11.88 -13.15 14.16
CA VAL A 94 -11.63 -12.03 15.08
C VAL A 94 -12.69 -10.96 14.84
N VAL A 95 -13.35 -10.53 15.91
CA VAL A 95 -14.28 -9.40 15.89
C VAL A 95 -13.60 -8.22 16.53
N ALA A 96 -13.32 -7.17 15.76
CA ALA A 96 -12.85 -5.89 16.24
C ALA A 96 -14.05 -4.99 16.54
N VAL A 97 -14.05 -4.35 17.72
CA VAL A 97 -15.06 -3.37 18.13
C VAL A 97 -14.33 -2.12 18.58
N PHE A 98 -14.77 -0.96 18.12
CA PHE A 98 -14.17 0.34 18.42
C PHE A 98 -15.16 1.46 18.13
N ASN A 99 -14.83 2.68 18.53
CA ASN A 99 -15.52 3.87 18.06
C ASN A 99 -14.64 4.59 17.04
N ASN A 100 -15.23 5.11 15.96
CA ASN A 100 -14.60 6.06 15.04
C ASN A 100 -15.35 7.39 15.14
N PHE A 101 -14.72 8.45 15.66
CA PHE A 101 -15.41 9.72 15.97
C PHE A 101 -16.75 9.52 16.71
N ASP A 102 -16.72 8.73 17.79
CA ASP A 102 -17.89 8.33 18.61
C ASP A 102 -18.89 7.37 17.95
N GLU A 103 -18.77 7.07 16.66
CA GLU A 103 -19.62 6.08 15.98
C GLU A 103 -19.14 4.64 16.27
N PRO A 104 -20.00 3.77 16.85
CA PRO A 104 -19.62 2.41 17.18
C PRO A 104 -19.49 1.57 15.91
N ASN A 105 -18.35 0.90 15.78
CA ASN A 105 -17.99 0.08 14.65
C ASN A 105 -17.67 -1.35 15.07
N LYS A 106 -18.00 -2.29 14.20
CA LYS A 106 -17.74 -3.72 14.37
C LYS A 106 -17.31 -4.30 13.04
N ILE A 107 -16.10 -4.87 13.00
CA ILE A 107 -15.52 -5.45 11.79
C ILE A 107 -15.06 -6.87 12.08
N VAL A 108 -15.36 -7.79 11.15
CA VAL A 108 -15.07 -9.23 11.31
C VAL A 108 -13.93 -9.65 10.39
N TYR A 109 -12.86 -10.20 10.96
CA TYR A 109 -11.67 -10.65 10.24
C TYR A 109 -11.61 -12.17 10.19
N SER A 110 -11.54 -12.70 8.97
CA SER A 110 -11.45 -14.14 8.72
C SER A 110 -10.01 -14.55 8.44
N PHE A 111 -9.59 -15.69 8.98
CA PHE A 111 -8.22 -16.19 8.83
C PHE A 111 -8.21 -17.67 8.47
N ASN A 112 -7.26 -18.05 7.64
CA ASN A 112 -6.82 -19.43 7.51
C ASN A 112 -5.52 -19.59 8.30
N CYS A 113 -5.44 -20.59 9.17
CA CYS A 113 -4.25 -20.83 9.97
C CYS A 113 -3.73 -22.24 9.77
N GLN A 114 -2.44 -22.35 9.44
CA GLN A 114 -1.72 -23.61 9.29
C GLN A 114 -0.34 -23.47 9.93
N ASN A 115 0.10 -24.48 10.68
CA ASN A 115 1.44 -24.52 11.29
C ASN A 115 1.81 -23.26 12.10
N ASN A 116 0.90 -22.79 12.98
CA ASN A 116 1.07 -21.56 13.78
C ASN A 116 1.25 -20.27 12.97
N GLN A 117 0.90 -20.27 11.69
CA GLN A 117 0.85 -19.06 10.87
C GLN A 117 -0.58 -18.83 10.42
N CYS A 118 -1.05 -17.59 10.51
CA CYS A 118 -2.38 -17.19 10.11
C CYS A 118 -2.29 -16.15 8.99
N THR A 119 -3.05 -16.36 7.92
CA THR A 119 -3.19 -15.41 6.82
C THR A 119 -4.62 -14.93 6.76
N LEU A 120 -4.81 -13.63 6.55
CA LEU A 120 -6.12 -13.00 6.45
C LEU A 120 -6.79 -13.42 5.14
N THR A 121 -7.98 -14.01 5.22
CA THR A 121 -8.72 -14.52 4.06
C THR A 121 -9.83 -13.58 3.61
N ASP A 122 -10.33 -12.74 4.52
CA ASP A 122 -11.40 -11.77 4.27
C ASP A 122 -11.54 -10.79 5.44
N VAL A 123 -12.14 -9.63 5.18
CA VAL A 123 -12.60 -8.64 6.17
C VAL A 123 -14.04 -8.31 5.84
N ASP A 124 -14.97 -8.66 6.72
CA ASP A 124 -16.39 -8.32 6.62
C ASP A 124 -17.04 -8.54 5.23
N ASN A 125 -16.66 -9.64 4.55
CA ASN A 125 -17.08 -10.01 3.20
C ASN A 125 -16.62 -9.05 2.09
N VAL A 126 -15.68 -8.15 2.36
CA VAL A 126 -15.12 -7.21 1.41
C VAL A 126 -14.57 -7.92 0.18
N LYS A 127 -13.98 -9.12 0.35
CA LYS A 127 -13.54 -9.91 -0.81
C LYS A 127 -14.68 -10.16 -1.81
N GLN A 128 -15.87 -10.52 -1.32
CA GLN A 128 -17.02 -10.76 -2.20
C GLN A 128 -17.57 -9.44 -2.76
N THR A 129 -17.57 -8.36 -1.97
CA THR A 129 -17.97 -7.02 -2.43
C THR A 129 -17.09 -6.54 -3.58
N LEU A 130 -15.77 -6.63 -3.44
CA LEU A 130 -14.79 -6.27 -4.47
C LEU A 130 -15.02 -7.07 -5.77
N LEU A 131 -15.23 -8.38 -5.63
CA LEU A 131 -15.54 -9.25 -6.78
C LEU A 131 -16.87 -8.87 -7.44
N ASN A 132 -17.88 -8.50 -6.66
CA ASN A 132 -19.17 -8.09 -7.22
C ASN A 132 -19.05 -6.77 -7.97
N CYS A 133 -18.38 -5.77 -7.42
CA CYS A 133 -18.21 -4.48 -8.10
C CYS A 133 -17.45 -4.63 -9.43
N TYR A 134 -16.36 -5.41 -9.43
CA TYR A 134 -15.63 -5.69 -10.66
C TYR A 134 -16.51 -6.39 -11.71
N ASN A 135 -17.42 -7.28 -11.28
CA ASN A 135 -18.31 -7.99 -12.19
C ASN A 135 -19.53 -7.15 -12.64
N ASP A 136 -19.98 -6.16 -11.86
CA ASP A 136 -21.13 -5.31 -12.23
C ASP A 136 -20.80 -4.41 -13.43
N GLU A 137 -19.55 -3.94 -13.54
CA GLU A 137 -19.07 -3.19 -14.72
C GLU A 137 -18.81 -4.09 -15.94
N SER A 138 -18.57 -5.39 -15.74
CA SER A 138 -18.43 -6.35 -16.84
C SER A 138 -19.76 -6.59 -17.60
N ILE A 139 -20.89 -6.10 -17.09
CA ILE A 139 -22.19 -6.13 -17.79
C ILE A 139 -22.35 -4.94 -18.76
N LEU A 140 -21.51 -3.91 -18.69
CA LEU A 140 -21.51 -2.79 -19.65
C LEU A 140 -20.44 -2.89 -20.75
N PHE A 141 -19.47 -3.81 -20.65
CA PHE A 141 -18.45 -4.04 -21.66
C PHE A 141 -18.37 -5.49 -22.14
N ASN A 142 -19.51 -6.09 -22.48
CA ASN A 142 -19.51 -7.22 -23.41
C ASN A 142 -19.22 -6.72 -24.83
N ASN A 143 -17.93 -6.55 -25.16
CA ASN A 143 -17.36 -6.86 -26.47
C ASN A 143 -15.83 -6.70 -26.47
N HIS A 144 -15.12 -7.83 -26.67
CA HIS A 144 -13.69 -7.98 -27.00
C HIS A 144 -12.65 -7.85 -25.87
N ARG A 145 -12.25 -8.99 -25.27
CA ARG A 145 -11.08 -9.78 -25.71
C ARG A 145 -10.89 -11.04 -24.86
N THR A 146 -10.62 -12.13 -25.56
CA THR A 146 -10.35 -13.48 -25.07
C THR A 146 -8.84 -13.73 -24.89
N ILE A 147 -8.52 -14.47 -23.82
CA ILE A 147 -7.59 -15.63 -23.73
C ILE A 147 -6.06 -15.41 -23.50
N GLU A 148 -5.64 -15.96 -22.36
CA GLU A 148 -4.41 -16.71 -21.99
C GLU A 148 -3.00 -16.09 -22.08
N GLN A 149 -2.30 -16.12 -20.92
CA GLN A 149 -0.99 -16.74 -20.59
C GLN A 149 -0.47 -16.07 -19.30
N SER A 150 0.13 -16.69 -18.27
CA SER A 150 0.56 -18.07 -17.98
C SER A 150 0.95 -18.15 -16.49
N ASN A 151 0.75 -19.31 -15.86
CA ASN A 151 1.19 -19.67 -14.51
C ASN A 151 2.72 -19.76 -14.36
N LYS A 152 3.22 -19.31 -13.19
CA LYS A 152 4.27 -19.89 -12.30
C LYS A 152 5.13 -18.79 -11.69
N PHE A 153 5.12 -18.65 -10.37
CA PHE A 153 6.35 -18.41 -9.61
C PHE A 153 6.21 -18.96 -8.18
N ASP A 154 7.26 -19.64 -7.76
CA ASP A 154 7.38 -20.48 -6.58
C ASP A 154 7.30 -19.69 -5.26
N VAL A 155 6.78 -20.40 -4.24
CA VAL A 155 6.86 -20.02 -2.83
C VAL A 155 8.31 -20.14 -2.36
N GLN A 156 8.94 -19.03 -1.96
CA GLN A 156 10.04 -19.02 -1.00
C GLN A 156 10.04 -17.72 -0.17
N ASN A 157 10.36 -17.91 1.11
CA ASN A 157 10.13 -17.01 2.25
C ASN A 157 10.99 -15.71 2.26
N ASN A 158 10.45 -14.69 2.94
CA ASN A 158 11.11 -13.47 3.47
C ASN A 158 11.77 -12.54 2.44
N ILE A 159 11.01 -11.57 1.91
CA ILE A 159 11.56 -10.38 1.25
C ILE A 159 10.72 -9.18 1.73
N SER A 160 11.39 -8.11 2.16
CA SER A 160 10.81 -6.80 2.48
C SER A 160 9.81 -6.37 1.40
N ASP A 161 8.65 -5.83 1.80
CA ASP A 161 7.48 -5.50 0.95
C ASP A 161 7.69 -4.40 -0.13
N PHE A 162 8.92 -4.16 -0.56
CA PHE A 162 9.22 -3.43 -1.78
C PHE A 162 10.05 -4.33 -2.69
N LEU A 163 9.47 -4.75 -3.81
CA LEU A 163 10.30 -5.27 -4.89
C LEU A 163 11.25 -4.13 -5.30
N PRO A 164 12.57 -4.39 -5.31
CA PRO A 164 13.53 -3.36 -5.63
C PRO A 164 13.25 -2.82 -7.04
N ASP A 165 13.48 -1.52 -7.19
CA ASP A 165 13.34 -0.79 -8.44
C ASP A 165 11.95 -0.95 -9.07
N THR A 166 10.92 -1.08 -8.24
CA THR A 166 9.52 -1.14 -8.68
C THR A 166 8.81 0.09 -8.19
N TRP A 167 8.24 0.87 -9.11
CA TRP A 167 7.32 1.95 -8.74
C TRP A 167 6.09 1.37 -8.06
N THR A 168 5.61 2.05 -7.03
CA THR A 168 4.29 1.84 -6.42
C THR A 168 3.62 3.20 -6.27
N SER A 169 2.30 3.21 -6.04
CA SER A 169 1.57 4.43 -5.75
C SER A 169 0.79 4.32 -4.44
N GLY A 170 0.63 5.44 -3.75
CA GLY A 170 -0.26 5.61 -2.61
C GLY A 170 -1.02 6.92 -2.73
N PHE A 171 -2.09 7.06 -1.95
CA PHE A 171 -2.75 8.34 -1.77
C PHE A 171 -3.01 8.55 -0.28
N GLY A 172 -2.69 9.73 0.23
CA GLY A 172 -2.85 10.04 1.65
C GLY A 172 -2.77 11.53 1.92
N GLN A 173 -3.69 12.04 2.75
CA GLN A 173 -3.71 13.45 3.16
C GLN A 173 -3.66 14.42 1.96
N GLY A 174 -4.35 14.07 0.87
CA GLY A 174 -4.39 14.86 -0.37
C GLY A 174 -3.14 14.79 -1.25
N TRP A 175 -2.18 13.93 -0.91
CA TRP A 175 -1.01 13.65 -1.75
C TRP A 175 -1.23 12.36 -2.55
N LEU A 176 -1.00 12.43 -3.85
CA LEU A 176 -0.82 11.24 -4.69
C LEU A 176 0.68 10.94 -4.78
N GLU A 177 1.10 9.84 -4.18
CA GLU A 177 2.52 9.53 -3.95
C GLU A 177 2.98 8.38 -4.85
N TYR A 178 4.15 8.54 -5.48
CA TYR A 178 4.83 7.50 -6.24
C TYR A 178 6.13 7.14 -5.54
N ASN A 179 6.26 5.87 -5.15
CA ASN A 179 7.36 5.39 -4.32
C ASN A 179 8.23 4.41 -5.12
N ILE A 180 9.53 4.46 -4.91
CA ILE A 180 10.47 3.47 -5.41
C ILE A 180 11.59 3.27 -4.40
N ALA A 181 12.01 2.02 -4.20
CA ALA A 181 13.12 1.66 -3.34
C ALA A 181 14.01 0.65 -4.05
N ASN A 182 15.30 0.62 -3.73
CA ASN A 182 16.25 -0.33 -4.32
C ASN A 182 16.85 -1.28 -3.28
N ASN A 183 17.63 -2.25 -3.76
CA ASN A 183 18.30 -3.25 -2.93
C ASN A 183 19.36 -2.69 -1.95
N GLN A 184 19.73 -1.41 -2.10
CA GLN A 184 20.69 -0.73 -1.24
C GLN A 184 20.00 0.00 -0.08
N GLY A 185 18.68 -0.14 0.07
CA GLY A 185 17.90 0.54 1.10
C GLY A 185 17.73 2.05 0.81
N GLN A 186 17.96 2.47 -0.43
CA GLN A 186 17.67 3.83 -0.88
C GLN A 186 16.22 3.86 -1.35
N SER A 187 15.52 4.96 -1.07
CA SER A 187 14.15 5.16 -1.53
C SER A 187 13.89 6.59 -1.98
N MET A 188 12.87 6.76 -2.80
CA MET A 188 12.36 8.05 -3.25
C MET A 188 10.83 8.01 -3.26
N THR A 189 10.23 9.12 -2.84
CA THR A 189 8.81 9.40 -2.93
C THR A 189 8.61 10.70 -3.72
N LEU A 190 7.85 10.62 -4.81
CA LEU A 190 7.32 11.76 -5.55
C LEU A 190 5.88 11.99 -5.11
N SER A 191 5.61 13.06 -4.37
CA SER A 191 4.26 13.39 -3.88
C SER A 191 3.67 14.53 -4.71
N CYS A 192 2.57 14.23 -5.39
CA CYS A 192 1.78 15.17 -6.16
C CYS A 192 0.71 15.77 -5.24
N ASN A 193 0.66 17.09 -5.11
CA ASN A 193 -0.44 17.73 -4.39
C ASN A 193 -1.73 17.58 -5.21
N ALA A 194 -2.62 16.71 -4.77
CA ALA A 194 -3.92 16.41 -5.37
C ALA A 194 -5.07 16.84 -4.44
N GLY A 195 -4.84 17.90 -3.64
CA GLY A 195 -5.75 18.39 -2.61
C GLY A 195 -5.19 18.31 -1.19
N ALA A 196 -3.86 18.21 -1.03
CA ALA A 196 -3.21 18.22 0.28
C ALA A 196 -3.32 19.57 0.98
N SER A 197 -3.36 20.64 0.18
CA SER A 197 -3.63 21.98 0.64
C SER A 197 -4.03 22.85 -0.54
N ASP A 198 -5.06 23.68 -0.36
CA ASP A 198 -5.42 24.76 -1.28
C ASP A 198 -4.50 25.97 -1.12
N ASP A 199 -3.61 25.95 -0.12
CA ASP A 199 -2.58 26.97 0.05
C ASP A 199 -1.64 26.94 -1.17
N PRO A 200 -1.51 28.05 -1.94
CA PRO A 200 -0.63 28.12 -3.10
C PRO A 200 0.84 27.87 -2.74
N ASP A 201 1.23 28.06 -1.47
CA ASP A 201 2.60 27.84 -1.00
C ASP A 201 2.95 26.35 -0.81
N VAL A 202 1.97 25.42 -0.93
CA VAL A 202 2.20 23.97 -0.77
C VAL A 202 2.34 23.30 -2.14
N ASP A 203 3.56 23.24 -2.66
CA ASP A 203 3.86 22.67 -3.97
C ASP A 203 3.84 21.13 -4.00
N HIS A 204 4.32 20.50 -5.07
CA HIS A 204 4.70 19.09 -5.08
C HIS A 204 5.91 18.85 -4.20
N ARG A 205 6.09 17.59 -3.78
CA ARG A 205 7.20 17.20 -2.93
C ARG A 205 7.98 16.06 -3.54
N ILE A 206 9.29 16.09 -3.38
CA ILE A 206 10.15 14.93 -3.59
C ILE A 206 10.92 14.70 -2.30
N SER A 207 10.75 13.52 -1.71
CA SER A 207 11.59 13.09 -0.60
C SER A 207 12.38 11.84 -0.99
N PHE A 208 13.57 11.68 -0.43
CA PHE A 208 14.38 10.49 -0.66
C PHE A 208 15.18 10.12 0.57
N SER A 209 15.37 8.82 0.79
CA SER A 209 16.13 8.26 1.89
C SER A 209 17.41 7.60 1.38
N VAL A 210 18.54 7.96 1.97
CA VAL A 210 19.86 7.38 1.67
C VAL A 210 20.58 7.15 2.99
N ASN A 211 21.06 5.93 3.22
CA ASN A 211 21.75 5.53 4.47
C ASN A 211 20.94 5.82 5.75
N GLY A 212 19.61 5.67 5.68
CA GLY A 212 18.71 5.94 6.81
C GLY A 212 18.48 7.42 7.11
N GLN A 213 18.97 8.33 6.27
CA GLN A 213 18.67 9.77 6.35
C GLN A 213 17.68 10.15 5.27
N THR A 214 16.60 10.82 5.66
CA THR A 214 15.59 11.36 4.76
C THR A 214 15.88 12.81 4.41
N TYR A 215 15.75 13.13 3.13
CA TYR A 215 15.96 14.45 2.56
C TYR A 215 14.69 14.92 1.87
N ASP A 216 14.46 16.24 1.90
CA ASP A 216 13.37 16.91 1.21
C ASP A 216 13.93 17.81 0.11
N ALA A 217 13.46 17.63 -1.12
CA ALA A 217 13.96 18.36 -2.29
C ALA A 217 13.75 19.87 -2.19
N GLU A 218 12.65 20.31 -1.57
CA GLU A 218 12.35 21.74 -1.39
C GLU A 218 13.46 22.45 -0.59
N GLN A 219 14.01 21.76 0.42
CA GLN A 219 15.09 22.27 1.27
C GLN A 219 16.48 22.19 0.60
N LEU A 220 16.56 21.60 -0.60
CA LEU A 220 17.79 21.27 -1.31
C LEU A 220 17.93 22.01 -2.64
N SER A 221 17.21 23.13 -2.82
CA SER A 221 17.32 23.95 -4.03
C SER A 221 18.79 24.25 -4.38
N GLY A 222 19.15 23.96 -5.63
CA GLY A 222 20.51 24.09 -6.17
C GLY A 222 21.53 23.01 -5.76
N LYS A 223 21.13 22.01 -4.95
CA LYS A 223 22.00 20.93 -4.46
C LYS A 223 21.56 19.54 -4.91
N LEU A 224 20.30 19.40 -5.31
CA LEU A 224 19.69 18.18 -5.83
C LEU A 224 19.71 18.18 -7.36
N ALA A 225 20.04 17.04 -7.95
CA ALA A 225 19.92 16.83 -9.39
C ALA A 225 19.54 15.38 -9.69
N PHE A 226 18.78 15.19 -10.76
CA PHE A 226 18.42 13.89 -11.31
C PHE A 226 19.10 13.72 -12.66
N LEU A 227 19.81 12.61 -12.85
CA LEU A 227 20.28 12.20 -14.16
C LEU A 227 19.32 11.13 -14.68
N ILE A 228 18.55 11.47 -15.71
CA ILE A 228 17.55 10.59 -16.31
C ILE A 228 17.90 10.45 -17.79
N ASN A 229 18.18 9.22 -18.24
CA ASN A 229 18.55 8.93 -19.64
C ASN A 229 19.64 9.87 -20.21
N GLY A 230 20.61 10.28 -19.38
CA GLY A 230 21.71 11.15 -19.77
C GLY A 230 21.41 12.66 -19.79
N LYS A 231 20.18 13.10 -19.48
CA LYS A 231 19.83 14.52 -19.28
C LYS A 231 19.70 14.82 -17.79
N THR A 232 20.18 15.98 -17.38
CA THR A 232 20.09 16.47 -16.00
C THR A 232 18.80 17.26 -15.78
N TYR A 233 18.16 17.03 -14.64
CA TYR A 233 16.94 17.71 -14.20
C TYR A 233 17.10 18.23 -12.78
N HIS A 234 16.49 19.39 -12.50
CA HIS A 234 16.48 20.04 -11.19
C HIS A 234 15.03 20.33 -10.79
N PRO A 235 14.24 19.30 -10.44
CA PRO A 235 12.87 19.53 -10.02
C PRO A 235 12.84 20.38 -8.75
N LEU A 236 11.82 21.24 -8.62
CA LEU A 236 11.57 22.09 -7.45
C LEU A 236 12.72 23.06 -7.12
N SER A 237 13.60 23.39 -8.08
CA SER A 237 14.51 24.54 -7.92
C SER A 237 13.79 25.88 -7.92
N ILE A 238 12.61 25.91 -8.53
CA ILE A 238 11.69 27.04 -8.63
C ILE A 238 10.28 26.51 -8.34
N PRO A 239 9.44 27.24 -7.58
CA PRO A 239 8.04 26.86 -7.36
C PRO A 239 7.26 26.63 -8.66
N THR A 240 6.41 25.60 -8.69
CA THR A 240 5.66 25.18 -9.89
C THR A 240 4.50 26.11 -10.25
N ASP A 241 4.10 27.02 -9.35
CA ASP A 241 3.17 28.11 -9.62
C ASP A 241 3.73 29.19 -10.57
N THR A 242 5.05 29.17 -10.80
CA THR A 242 5.70 29.99 -11.82
C THR A 242 5.75 29.25 -13.15
N ARG A 243 5.67 29.99 -14.27
CA ARG A 243 5.80 29.40 -15.61
C ARG A 243 7.07 28.56 -15.80
N ASN A 244 8.19 29.00 -15.23
CA ASN A 244 9.46 28.28 -15.39
C ASN A 244 9.50 27.03 -14.51
N GLY A 245 9.04 27.11 -13.26
CA GLY A 245 8.93 25.93 -12.39
C GLY A 245 7.94 24.92 -12.94
N ALA A 246 6.79 25.35 -13.48
CA ALA A 246 5.83 24.49 -14.16
C ALA A 246 6.45 23.73 -15.34
N ASN A 247 7.23 24.42 -16.19
CA ASN A 247 7.92 23.79 -17.32
C ASN A 247 9.00 22.81 -16.85
N GLU A 248 9.82 23.18 -15.86
CA GLU A 248 10.85 22.31 -15.28
C GLU A 248 10.23 21.05 -14.67
N TRP A 249 9.15 21.22 -13.93
CA TRP A 249 8.38 20.14 -13.33
C TRP A 249 7.78 19.21 -14.39
N TYR A 250 7.11 19.78 -15.39
CA TYR A 250 6.57 19.02 -16.51
C TYR A 250 7.66 18.22 -17.22
N GLU A 251 8.78 18.84 -17.60
CA GLU A 251 9.88 18.12 -18.25
C GLU A 251 10.43 16.98 -17.37
N PHE A 252 10.53 17.21 -16.06
CA PHE A 252 10.97 16.19 -15.11
C PHE A 252 9.97 15.03 -15.00
N THR A 253 8.67 15.30 -14.81
CA THR A 253 7.64 14.25 -14.68
C THR A 253 7.48 13.44 -15.97
N GLN A 254 7.61 14.07 -17.14
CA GLN A 254 7.67 13.37 -18.43
C GLN A 254 8.89 12.44 -18.54
N ALA A 255 10.05 12.88 -18.05
CA ALA A 255 11.28 12.09 -18.13
C ALA A 255 11.28 10.93 -17.13
N ILE A 256 10.99 11.20 -15.86
CA ILE A 256 11.06 10.20 -14.77
C ILE A 256 10.01 9.10 -14.93
N SER A 257 8.83 9.43 -15.47
CA SER A 257 7.74 8.48 -15.73
C SER A 257 8.11 7.38 -16.74
N THR A 258 9.11 7.61 -17.59
CA THR A 258 9.53 6.67 -18.64
C THR A 258 11.00 6.25 -18.50
N ALA A 259 11.62 6.60 -17.37
CA ALA A 259 13.01 6.30 -17.08
C ALA A 259 13.21 4.80 -16.84
N ASN A 260 14.03 4.17 -17.68
CA ASN A 260 14.51 2.80 -17.42
C ASN A 260 15.67 2.79 -16.41
N GLU A 261 16.28 3.95 -16.19
CA GLU A 261 17.32 4.21 -15.20
C GLU A 261 17.27 5.69 -14.81
N PHE A 262 17.46 5.96 -13.52
CA PHE A 262 17.78 7.32 -13.08
C PHE A 262 18.68 7.33 -11.85
N THR A 263 19.48 8.38 -11.73
CA THR A 263 20.42 8.59 -10.62
C THR A 263 20.11 9.88 -9.90
N ILE A 264 20.11 9.85 -8.56
CA ILE A 264 19.99 11.03 -7.72
C ILE A 264 21.38 11.50 -7.30
N TYR A 265 21.64 12.79 -7.49
CA TYR A 265 22.85 13.47 -7.05
C TYR A 265 22.52 14.50 -5.98
N LEU A 266 23.28 14.46 -4.88
CA LEU A 266 23.25 15.47 -3.82
C LEU A 266 24.65 16.07 -3.69
N HIS A 267 24.76 17.39 -3.79
CA HIS A 267 26.06 18.10 -3.81
C HIS A 267 27.03 17.53 -4.86
N ASN A 268 26.55 17.26 -6.07
CA ASN A 268 27.30 16.67 -7.19
C ASN A 268 27.89 15.28 -6.90
N LYS A 269 27.39 14.58 -5.89
CA LYS A 269 27.75 13.19 -5.59
C LYS A 269 26.55 12.30 -5.84
N LYS A 270 26.77 11.20 -6.54
CA LYS A 270 25.77 10.14 -6.69
C LYS A 270 25.41 9.60 -5.30
N VAL A 271 24.13 9.66 -4.96
CA VAL A 271 23.60 9.20 -3.65
C VAL A 271 22.60 8.06 -3.77
N ALA A 272 21.92 7.93 -4.90
CA ALA A 272 21.03 6.81 -5.19
C ALA A 272 20.96 6.54 -6.69
N GLU A 273 20.62 5.31 -7.05
CA GLU A 273 20.39 4.89 -8.44
C GLU A 273 19.29 3.85 -8.48
N PHE A 274 18.42 3.97 -9.47
CA PHE A 274 17.24 3.12 -9.60
C PHE A 274 17.14 2.62 -11.04
N PHE A 275 16.63 1.40 -11.18
CA PHE A 275 16.42 0.72 -12.46
C PHE A 275 14.96 0.28 -12.62
N PRO A 276 14.01 1.22 -12.78
CA PRO A 276 12.59 0.90 -12.74
C PRO A 276 12.20 -0.26 -13.66
N THR A 277 11.43 -1.22 -13.15
CA THR A 277 11.02 -2.35 -13.99
C THR A 277 10.12 -1.88 -15.15
N PRO A 278 10.23 -2.48 -16.36
CA PRO A 278 9.36 -2.13 -17.47
C PRO A 278 7.86 -2.27 -17.15
N GLN A 279 7.51 -3.19 -16.25
CA GLN A 279 6.12 -3.39 -15.84
C GLN A 279 5.65 -2.22 -14.97
N SER A 280 6.40 -1.84 -13.94
CA SER A 280 6.02 -0.71 -13.08
C SER A 280 6.05 0.62 -13.84
N ILE A 281 6.96 0.79 -14.81
CA ILE A 281 6.92 1.94 -15.72
C ILE A 281 5.58 1.98 -16.46
N ARG A 282 5.17 0.88 -17.10
CA ARG A 282 3.89 0.85 -17.85
C ARG A 282 2.69 1.19 -16.97
N GLU A 283 2.71 0.72 -15.72
CA GLU A 283 1.62 0.90 -14.77
C GLU A 283 1.51 2.34 -14.26
N TYR A 284 2.63 2.95 -13.86
CA TYR A 284 2.62 4.23 -13.15
C TYR A 284 3.02 5.44 -14.00
N ALA A 285 3.55 5.24 -15.22
CA ALA A 285 4.00 6.34 -16.08
C ALA A 285 2.92 7.40 -16.30
N SER A 286 1.67 6.99 -16.52
CA SER A 286 0.58 7.95 -16.73
C SER A 286 0.30 8.78 -15.49
N GLY A 287 0.29 8.15 -14.32
CA GLY A 287 0.06 8.84 -13.06
C GLY A 287 1.17 9.86 -12.75
N ILE A 288 2.43 9.43 -12.88
CA ILE A 288 3.59 10.30 -12.68
C ILE A 288 3.57 11.50 -13.63
N ARG A 289 3.19 11.31 -14.90
CA ARG A 289 3.05 12.42 -15.88
C ARG A 289 1.93 13.40 -15.54
N ASN A 290 0.87 12.91 -14.90
CA ASN A 290 -0.30 13.70 -14.52
C ASN A 290 -0.12 14.36 -13.15
N CYS A 291 1.09 14.33 -12.61
CA CYS A 291 1.52 15.19 -11.51
C CYS A 291 1.66 16.62 -12.05
N GLU A 292 0.54 17.27 -12.37
CA GLU A 292 0.50 18.57 -13.04
C GLU A 292 0.95 19.68 -12.11
N ALA A 293 1.72 20.64 -12.65
CA ALA A 293 2.10 21.85 -11.94
C ALA A 293 0.88 22.58 -11.38
N ARG A 294 1.04 23.23 -10.22
CA ARG A 294 -0.03 24.05 -9.62
C ARG A 294 -0.11 25.37 -10.40
N TRP A 295 -1.33 25.78 -10.80
CA TRP A 295 -1.60 27.05 -11.49
C TRP A 295 -2.56 27.90 -10.67
#